data_AF-A0A813KWL7-F1
#
_entry.id   AF-A0A813KWL7-F1
#
_cell.length_a   1.000
_cell.length_b   1.000
_cell.length_c   1.000
_cell.angle_alpha   90.00
_cell.angle_beta   90.00
_cell.angle_gamma   90.00
#
_symmetry.space_group_name_H-M   'P 1'
#
loop_
_entity.id
_entity.type
_entity.pdbx_description
1 polymer ?
#
loop_
_entity_poly.entity_id
_entity_poly.type
_entity_poly.pdbx_seq_one_letter_code
_entity_poly.pdbx_strand_id
1 'polypeptide(L)'
;MMILTARLPGVSFWLDVEQDPTEKGMRHGVRNSKDVLIYLTEGLIESKYCQMEMRWALEFEKNIILVIETDERHGKPSIEKLIALCPPDLKHIFADNVIIPWYRDPAFREISVEKIIRARSVKKAGPTVMAESTTKLKFMTRSKSSDSGGGDVFDWTFVYFTVLCGVALPGAGTKTKVWSVAVRIILLTCGFMCLSRIFTTEGPAFWDTGTIVQIVVAHPIIFLFLHVTLTILKSPLIADLLDNRIDAPVEAKILRLKTRIGTCMAALLTVSLSFWGWAAYLPAFFDMYYLESTSQQRPATLLLFGLATASRGF
;
A
#
# COMPACT_ATOMS: atom_id res chain seq x y z
N MET A 1 6.50 -7.44 31.73
CA MET A 1 6.35 -6.23 32.58
C MET A 1 7.62 -5.39 32.66
N MET A 2 8.81 -5.96 32.92
CA MET A 2 10.08 -5.19 33.05
C MET A 2 10.37 -4.19 31.92
N ILE A 3 9.97 -4.49 30.68
CA ILE A 3 10.25 -3.60 29.52
C ILE A 3 9.39 -2.33 29.56
N LEU A 4 8.10 -2.43 29.89
CA LEU A 4 7.22 -1.25 29.95
C LEU A 4 7.63 -0.32 31.09
N THR A 5 8.00 -0.88 32.25
CA THR A 5 8.50 -0.11 33.41
C THR A 5 9.76 0.66 33.06
N ALA A 6 10.71 0.04 32.33
CA ALA A 6 11.94 0.71 31.90
C ALA A 6 11.70 1.85 30.90
N ARG A 7 10.67 1.74 30.05
CA ARG A 7 10.35 2.73 29.01
C ARG A 7 9.42 3.84 29.49
N LEU A 8 8.77 3.67 30.64
CA LEU A 8 7.81 4.61 31.21
C LEU A 8 8.19 4.95 32.67
N PRO A 9 9.31 5.65 32.89
CA PRO A 9 9.72 6.04 34.23
C PRO A 9 8.65 6.91 34.89
N GLY A 10 8.32 6.61 36.14
CA GLY A 10 7.30 7.33 36.91
C GLY A 10 5.86 6.89 36.66
N VAL A 11 5.63 5.85 35.84
CA VAL A 11 4.31 5.24 35.66
C VAL A 11 4.20 4.03 36.58
N SER A 12 3.15 4.00 37.40
CA SER A 12 2.79 2.82 38.19
C SER A 12 2.00 1.83 37.33
N PHE A 13 2.24 0.54 37.57
CA PHE A 13 1.52 -0.55 36.94
C PHE A 13 0.80 -1.33 38.02
N TRP A 14 -0.46 -1.64 37.77
CA TRP A 14 -1.26 -2.51 38.62
C TRP A 14 -1.44 -3.83 37.89
N LEU A 15 -1.08 -4.94 38.55
CA LEU A 15 -1.26 -6.30 38.04
C LEU A 15 -2.19 -7.07 38.97
N ASP A 16 -3.15 -7.74 38.38
CA ASP A 16 -4.12 -8.61 39.03
C ASP A 16 -3.44 -9.72 39.87
N VAL A 17 -2.39 -10.34 39.33
CA VAL A 17 -1.68 -11.45 39.97
C VAL A 17 -0.79 -11.03 41.15
N GLU A 18 -0.47 -9.74 41.29
CA GLU A 18 0.41 -9.23 42.36
C GLU A 18 -0.36 -8.53 43.50
N GLN A 19 -1.69 -8.46 43.41
CA GLN A 19 -2.53 -7.64 44.28
C GLN A 19 -3.69 -8.43 44.89
N ASP A 20 -4.58 -7.76 45.63
CA ASP A 20 -5.79 -8.37 46.19
C ASP A 20 -6.70 -8.89 45.07
N PRO A 21 -6.83 -10.23 44.92
CA PRO A 21 -7.58 -10.84 43.83
C PRO A 21 -9.10 -10.83 44.09
N THR A 22 -9.56 -10.18 45.16
CA THR A 22 -11.00 -10.03 45.38
C THR A 22 -11.63 -9.15 44.29
N GLU A 23 -12.91 -9.39 44.01
CA GLU A 23 -13.69 -8.57 43.07
C GLU A 23 -13.61 -7.07 43.39
N LYS A 24 -13.61 -6.72 44.69
CA LYS A 24 -13.48 -5.33 45.15
C LYS A 24 -12.09 -4.77 44.87
N GLY A 25 -11.04 -5.55 45.14
CA GLY A 25 -9.65 -5.19 44.84
C GLY A 25 -9.43 -4.93 43.36
N MET A 26 -9.88 -5.85 42.49
CA MET A 26 -9.77 -5.71 41.04
C MET A 26 -10.55 -4.49 40.52
N ARG A 27 -11.81 -4.32 40.93
CA ARG A 27 -12.60 -3.15 40.52
C ARG A 27 -11.96 -1.84 40.96
N HIS A 28 -11.36 -1.80 42.16
CA HIS A 28 -10.63 -0.65 42.65
C HIS A 28 -9.37 -0.38 41.80
N GLY A 29 -8.62 -1.42 41.43
CA GLY A 29 -7.47 -1.33 40.53
C GLY A 29 -7.83 -0.74 39.17
N VAL A 30 -8.89 -1.26 38.53
CA VAL A 30 -9.41 -0.72 37.26
C VAL A 30 -9.85 0.73 37.44
N ARG A 31 -10.61 1.05 38.49
CA ARG A 31 -11.13 2.40 38.74
C ARG A 31 -10.02 3.45 38.89
N ASN A 32 -8.92 3.11 39.56
CA ASN A 32 -7.81 4.03 39.80
C ASN A 32 -6.76 4.03 38.68
N SER A 33 -6.90 3.15 37.70
CA SER A 33 -6.04 3.15 36.52
C SER A 33 -6.50 4.19 35.50
N LYS A 34 -5.53 4.78 34.78
CA LYS A 34 -5.81 5.69 33.66
C LYS A 34 -6.06 4.93 32.36
N ASP A 35 -5.21 3.93 32.12
CA ASP A 35 -5.24 3.04 30.97
C ASP A 35 -5.46 1.61 31.46
N VAL A 36 -6.21 0.81 30.71
CA VAL A 36 -6.42 -0.63 30.96
C VAL A 36 -5.86 -1.39 29.78
N LEU A 37 -4.81 -2.16 30.00
CA LEU A 37 -4.21 -3.01 28.99
C LEU A 37 -4.78 -4.42 29.10
N ILE A 38 -5.41 -4.91 28.04
CA ILE A 38 -5.97 -6.25 27.97
C ILE A 38 -5.08 -7.10 27.07
N TYR A 39 -4.46 -8.12 27.66
CA TYR A 39 -3.58 -9.04 26.95
C TYR A 39 -4.38 -10.24 26.41
N LEU A 40 -4.72 -10.21 25.14
CA LEU A 40 -5.53 -11.20 24.43
C LEU A 40 -4.72 -12.48 24.17
N THR A 41 -5.03 -13.52 24.93
CA THR A 41 -4.62 -14.91 24.71
C THR A 41 -5.84 -15.80 24.49
N GLU A 42 -5.61 -17.05 24.08
CA GLU A 42 -6.66 -18.06 24.10
C GLU A 42 -7.27 -18.21 25.51
N GLY A 43 -8.59 -18.36 25.58
CA GLY A 43 -9.35 -18.50 26.82
C GLY A 43 -9.65 -17.21 27.60
N LEU A 44 -9.02 -16.07 27.27
CA LEU A 44 -9.23 -14.82 28.01
C LEU A 44 -10.70 -14.41 28.09
N ILE A 45 -11.40 -14.46 26.94
CA ILE A 45 -12.79 -14.00 26.84
C ILE A 45 -13.77 -14.91 27.59
N GLU A 46 -13.39 -16.17 27.86
CA GLU A 46 -14.21 -17.12 28.61
C GLU A 46 -14.10 -16.89 30.13
N SER A 47 -13.04 -16.20 30.58
CA SER A 47 -12.84 -15.86 31.99
C SER A 47 -13.86 -14.81 32.46
N LYS A 48 -14.68 -15.20 33.45
CA LYS A 48 -15.64 -14.30 34.10
C LYS A 48 -14.97 -13.04 34.65
N TYR A 49 -13.80 -13.18 35.25
CA TYR A 49 -13.08 -12.05 35.84
C TYR A 49 -12.58 -11.07 34.77
N CYS A 50 -12.01 -11.57 33.67
CA CYS A 50 -11.58 -10.71 32.57
C CYS A 50 -12.76 -9.96 31.95
N GLN A 51 -13.91 -10.63 31.77
CA GLN A 51 -15.12 -9.96 31.30
C GLN A 51 -15.58 -8.85 32.28
N MET A 52 -15.46 -9.06 33.59
CA MET A 52 -15.81 -8.05 34.59
C MET A 52 -14.87 -6.85 34.52
N GLU A 53 -13.57 -7.07 34.39
CA GLU A 53 -12.59 -5.99 34.20
C GLU A 53 -12.85 -5.18 32.93
N MET A 54 -13.20 -5.85 31.83
CA MET A 54 -13.61 -5.19 30.59
C MET A 54 -14.86 -4.31 30.79
N ARG A 55 -15.86 -4.83 31.51
CA ARG A 55 -17.08 -4.05 31.84
C ARG A 55 -16.77 -2.85 32.71
N TRP A 56 -15.92 -3.00 33.74
CA TRP A 56 -15.51 -1.88 34.59
C TRP A 56 -14.66 -0.86 33.84
N ALA A 57 -13.82 -1.29 32.91
CA ALA A 57 -13.05 -0.40 32.07
C ALA A 57 -13.97 0.47 31.19
N LEU A 58 -15.06 -0.10 30.67
CA LEU A 58 -16.11 0.65 29.98
C LEU A 58 -16.89 1.57 30.94
N GLU A 59 -17.34 1.04 32.09
CA GLU A 59 -18.11 1.78 33.10
C GLU A 59 -17.35 3.03 33.59
N PHE A 60 -16.04 2.91 33.79
CA PHE A 60 -15.19 4.01 34.25
C PHE A 60 -14.51 4.79 33.12
N GLU A 61 -14.96 4.58 31.88
CA GLU A 61 -14.49 5.30 30.68
C GLU A 61 -12.96 5.26 30.51
N LYS A 62 -12.35 4.11 30.78
CA LYS A 62 -10.90 3.93 30.68
C LYS A 62 -10.45 3.89 29.22
N ASN A 63 -9.19 4.29 29.02
CA ASN A 63 -8.52 4.04 27.76
C ASN A 63 -8.15 2.55 27.68
N ILE A 64 -8.80 1.80 26.78
CA ILE A 64 -8.60 0.35 26.64
C ILE A 64 -7.55 0.12 25.53
N ILE A 65 -6.48 -0.58 25.88
CA ILE A 65 -5.40 -0.94 24.96
C ILE A 65 -5.42 -2.46 24.79
N LEU A 66 -5.71 -2.93 23.58
CA LEU A 66 -5.74 -4.35 23.27
C LEU A 66 -4.36 -4.78 22.77
N VAL A 67 -3.82 -5.85 23.36
CA VAL A 67 -2.54 -6.43 22.96
C VAL A 67 -2.75 -7.92 22.70
N ILE A 68 -2.40 -8.43 21.52
CA ILE A 68 -2.65 -9.84 21.14
C ILE A 68 -1.37 -10.65 21.06
N GLU A 69 -1.35 -11.84 21.67
CA GLU A 69 -0.25 -12.79 21.55
C GLU A 69 -0.13 -13.27 20.09
N THR A 70 1.10 -13.32 19.56
CA THR A 70 1.36 -13.76 18.18
C THR A 70 1.99 -15.15 18.09
N ASP A 71 2.49 -15.69 19.21
CA ASP A 71 3.12 -17.02 19.27
C ASP A 71 2.13 -18.11 19.71
N GLU A 72 1.94 -19.12 18.86
CA GLU A 72 1.05 -20.26 19.10
C GLU A 72 1.41 -21.04 20.37
N ARG A 73 2.70 -21.14 20.71
CA ARG A 73 3.17 -21.83 21.93
C ARG A 73 2.75 -21.12 23.22
N HIS A 74 2.36 -19.85 23.10
CA HIS A 74 1.96 -18.99 24.21
C HIS A 74 0.47 -18.63 24.16
N GLY A 75 -0.33 -19.37 23.38
CA GLY A 75 -1.77 -19.20 23.33
C GLY A 75 -2.23 -18.07 22.41
N LYS A 76 -1.60 -17.94 21.23
CA LYS A 76 -2.09 -17.06 20.15
C LYS A 76 -3.57 -17.35 19.85
N PRO A 77 -4.48 -16.39 20.06
CA PRO A 77 -5.88 -16.59 19.74
C PRO A 77 -6.17 -16.24 18.27
N SER A 78 -7.28 -16.78 17.73
CA SER A 78 -7.92 -16.22 16.53
C SER A 78 -8.81 -15.04 16.94
N ILE A 79 -8.65 -13.90 16.26
CA ILE A 79 -9.46 -12.70 16.52
C ILE A 79 -10.93 -12.98 16.27
N GLU A 80 -11.24 -13.70 15.20
CA GLU A 80 -12.60 -14.09 14.83
C GLU A 80 -13.24 -14.94 15.93
N LYS A 81 -12.48 -15.91 16.48
CA LYS A 81 -12.92 -16.75 17.61
C LYS A 81 -13.16 -15.90 18.87
N LEU A 82 -12.26 -14.96 19.19
CA LEU A 82 -12.45 -14.07 20.34
C LEU A 82 -13.72 -13.22 20.21
N ILE A 83 -13.95 -12.61 19.05
CA ILE A 83 -15.13 -11.77 18.78
C ILE A 83 -16.41 -12.62 18.81
N ALA A 84 -16.38 -13.84 18.28
CA ALA A 84 -17.51 -14.75 18.28
C ALA A 84 -17.93 -15.16 19.70
N LEU A 85 -16.95 -15.49 20.55
CA LEU A 85 -17.16 -15.89 21.95
C LEU A 85 -17.42 -14.69 22.88
N CYS A 86 -17.12 -13.47 22.45
CA CYS A 86 -17.27 -12.29 23.28
C CYS A 86 -18.75 -11.98 23.58
N PRO A 87 -19.11 -11.71 24.85
CA PRO A 87 -20.44 -11.25 25.21
C PRO A 87 -20.88 -10.03 24.39
N PRO A 88 -22.16 -9.93 23.97
CA PRO A 88 -22.63 -8.86 23.08
C PRO A 88 -22.33 -7.44 23.59
N ASP A 89 -22.39 -7.23 24.90
CA ASP A 89 -22.09 -5.96 25.56
C ASP A 89 -20.62 -5.55 25.44
N LEU A 90 -19.70 -6.50 25.22
CA LEU A 90 -18.26 -6.26 25.14
C LEU A 90 -17.70 -6.27 23.72
N LYS A 91 -18.45 -6.79 22.73
CA LYS A 91 -17.97 -6.95 21.35
C LYS A 91 -17.42 -5.66 20.73
N HIS A 92 -18.04 -4.52 21.04
CA HIS A 92 -17.64 -3.22 20.50
C HIS A 92 -16.21 -2.83 20.89
N ILE A 93 -15.65 -3.36 22.00
CA ILE A 93 -14.26 -3.11 22.38
C ILE A 93 -13.29 -3.51 21.26
N PHE A 94 -13.55 -4.59 20.53
CA PHE A 94 -12.68 -5.02 19.42
C PHE A 94 -12.77 -4.13 18.18
N ALA A 95 -13.91 -3.47 17.97
CA ALA A 95 -14.11 -2.54 16.85
C ALA A 95 -13.60 -1.13 17.18
N ASP A 96 -13.75 -0.71 18.44
CA ASP A 96 -13.47 0.65 18.88
C ASP A 96 -12.01 0.89 19.27
N ASN A 97 -11.21 -0.19 19.41
CA ASN A 97 -9.82 -0.09 19.87
C ASN A 97 -8.87 -0.83 18.92
N VAL A 98 -7.68 -0.27 18.73
CA VAL A 98 -6.62 -0.89 17.93
C VAL A 98 -6.02 -2.07 18.69
N ILE A 99 -5.92 -3.22 18.01
CA ILE A 99 -5.26 -4.41 18.54
C ILE A 99 -3.77 -4.37 18.17
N ILE A 100 -2.91 -4.33 19.18
CA ILE A 100 -1.45 -4.27 19.01
C ILE A 100 -0.89 -5.69 19.07
N PRO A 101 -0.21 -6.19 18.02
CA PRO A 101 0.44 -7.49 18.08
C PRO A 101 1.60 -7.46 19.08
N TRP A 102 1.70 -8.50 19.90
CA TRP A 102 2.82 -8.73 20.81
C TRP A 102 3.75 -9.79 20.25
N TYR A 103 4.98 -9.39 19.93
CA TYR A 103 6.01 -10.30 19.45
C TYR A 103 6.94 -10.74 20.57
N ARG A 104 7.26 -12.04 20.59
CA ARG A 104 8.23 -12.61 21.52
C ARG A 104 9.68 -12.37 21.07
N ASP A 105 9.95 -12.16 19.79
CA ASP A 105 11.28 -11.76 19.31
C ASP A 105 11.64 -10.35 19.81
N PRO A 106 12.82 -10.12 20.41
CA PRO A 106 13.19 -8.83 20.97
C PRO A 106 13.11 -7.65 19.98
N ALA A 107 13.50 -7.84 18.72
CA ALA A 107 13.52 -6.76 17.74
C ALA A 107 12.10 -6.27 17.40
N PHE A 108 11.14 -7.18 17.28
CA PHE A 108 9.74 -6.84 17.01
C PHE A 108 8.97 -6.45 18.28
N ARG A 109 9.41 -6.93 19.45
CA ARG A 109 8.82 -6.59 20.74
C ARG A 109 8.95 -5.10 21.06
N GLU A 110 10.08 -4.49 20.75
CA GLU A 110 10.29 -3.05 20.95
C GLU A 110 9.25 -2.21 20.19
N ILE A 111 8.94 -2.60 18.95
CA ILE A 111 7.89 -1.95 18.15
C ILE A 111 6.52 -2.08 18.81
N SER A 112 6.23 -3.26 19.37
CA SER A 112 4.98 -3.52 20.10
C SER A 112 4.85 -2.59 21.32
N VAL A 113 5.95 -2.42 22.07
CA VAL A 113 6.03 -1.53 23.23
C VAL A 113 5.84 -0.07 22.83
N GLU A 114 6.45 0.40 21.75
CA GLU A 114 6.25 1.76 21.25
C GLU A 114 4.80 2.03 20.83
N LYS A 115 4.15 1.06 20.17
CA LYS A 115 2.72 1.14 19.83
C LYS A 115 1.85 1.25 21.09
N ILE A 116 2.14 0.47 22.13
CA ILE A 116 1.43 0.52 23.43
C ILE A 116 1.59 1.90 24.07
N ILE A 117 2.81 2.44 24.13
CA ILE A 117 3.09 3.77 24.71
C ILE A 117 2.33 4.86 23.95
N ARG A 118 2.31 4.80 22.62
CA ARG A 118 1.59 5.75 21.78
C ARG A 118 0.08 5.69 22.00
N ALA A 119 -0.49 4.50 22.14
CA ALA A 119 -1.92 4.30 22.41
C ALA A 119 -2.38 4.94 23.73
N ARG A 120 -1.50 5.07 24.73
CA ARG A 120 -1.79 5.79 25.99
C ARG A 120 -1.98 7.31 25.81
N SER A 121 -1.39 7.87 24.75
CA SER A 121 -1.36 9.33 24.54
C SER A 121 -2.56 9.84 23.74
N VAL A 122 -3.34 8.94 23.14
CA VAL A 122 -4.50 9.30 22.33
C VAL A 122 -5.71 9.48 23.24
N LYS A 123 -6.16 10.72 23.46
CA LYS A 123 -7.50 10.95 24.00
C LYS A 123 -8.52 10.43 22.97
N LYS A 124 -9.44 9.56 23.38
CA LYS A 124 -10.60 9.17 22.56
C LYS A 124 -11.34 10.42 22.08
N ALA A 125 -11.15 10.81 20.83
CA ALA A 125 -12.18 11.55 20.11
C ALA A 125 -13.36 10.57 19.95
N GLY A 126 -14.59 11.06 20.11
CA GLY A 126 -15.82 10.26 20.16
C GLY A 126 -16.01 9.29 18.98
N PRO A 127 -17.06 8.44 19.03
CA PRO A 127 -17.22 7.27 18.18
C PRO A 127 -17.24 7.70 16.71
N THR A 128 -16.09 7.58 16.05
CA THR A 128 -16.01 7.68 14.61
C THR A 128 -16.40 6.30 14.13
N VAL A 129 -17.67 6.16 13.78
CA VAL A 129 -18.24 5.00 13.11
C VAL A 129 -17.36 4.68 11.91
N MET A 130 -16.41 3.75 12.09
CA MET A 130 -15.72 3.08 11.00
C MET A 130 -16.66 1.99 10.52
N ALA A 131 -17.73 2.43 9.85
CA ALA A 131 -18.43 1.60 8.90
C ALA A 131 -17.36 1.05 7.95
N GLU A 132 -17.19 -0.28 7.96
CA GLU A 132 -16.57 -1.13 6.95
C GLU A 132 -15.96 -0.38 5.75
N SER A 133 -14.93 0.41 6.05
CA SER A 133 -14.18 1.09 5.03
C SER A 133 -13.15 0.07 4.65
N THR A 134 -13.49 -0.78 3.67
CA THR A 134 -12.54 -1.24 2.67
C THR A 134 -11.46 -0.18 2.57
N THR A 135 -10.32 -0.40 3.22
CA THR A 135 -9.32 0.62 3.43
C THR A 135 -8.83 0.95 2.03
N LYS A 136 -9.44 1.98 1.43
CA LYS A 136 -8.94 2.63 0.23
C LYS A 136 -7.60 3.12 0.70
N LEU A 137 -6.58 2.31 0.44
CA LEU A 137 -5.17 2.60 0.63
C LEU A 137 -5.04 4.05 0.17
N LYS A 138 -4.97 4.98 1.12
CA LYS A 138 -5.02 6.41 0.85
C LYS A 138 -3.60 6.80 0.51
N PHE A 139 -3.14 6.17 -0.55
CA PHE A 139 -1.79 6.21 -1.07
C PHE A 139 -1.75 7.39 -2.02
N MET A 140 -2.10 8.56 -1.51
CA MET A 140 -1.97 9.78 -2.26
C MET A 140 -1.57 10.89 -1.32
N THR A 141 -0.35 11.34 -1.59
CA THR A 141 -0.01 12.76 -1.69
C THR A 141 -0.63 13.55 -0.56
N ARG A 142 0.03 13.51 0.59
CA ARG A 142 -0.13 14.57 1.57
C ARG A 142 0.30 15.86 0.87
N SER A 143 -0.68 16.53 0.27
CA SER A 143 -0.55 17.83 -0.38
C SER A 143 0.05 18.78 0.64
N LYS A 144 1.37 19.00 0.54
CA LYS A 144 2.08 20.21 0.96
C LYS A 144 1.53 20.84 2.26
N SER A 145 1.22 20.03 3.27
CA SER A 145 0.95 20.55 4.61
C SER A 145 2.31 20.61 5.27
N SER A 146 2.88 21.80 5.31
CA SER A 146 4.07 22.09 6.10
C SER A 146 3.92 21.51 7.50
N ASP A 147 5.02 20.98 8.02
CA ASP A 147 5.29 20.94 9.46
C ASP A 147 4.96 19.70 10.30
N SER A 148 4.88 18.50 9.74
CA SER A 148 5.07 17.30 10.57
C SER A 148 5.83 16.21 9.82
N GLY A 149 7.01 15.84 10.32
CA GLY A 149 8.05 15.04 9.67
C GLY A 149 7.75 13.58 9.28
N GLY A 150 6.50 13.23 8.98
CA GLY A 150 6.15 11.99 8.29
C GLY A 150 6.44 12.15 6.80
N GLY A 151 7.66 11.81 6.38
CA GLY A 151 8.06 11.90 4.97
C GLY A 151 7.27 10.91 4.10
N ASP A 152 6.92 11.34 2.88
CA ASP A 152 6.24 10.49 1.92
C ASP A 152 6.97 9.15 1.70
N VAL A 153 6.18 8.10 1.51
CA VAL A 153 6.64 6.72 1.36
C VAL A 153 7.41 6.54 0.06
N PHE A 154 6.83 7.08 -1.01
CA PHE A 154 7.40 7.07 -2.34
C PHE A 154 7.96 8.44 -2.66
N ASP A 155 9.16 8.45 -3.23
CA ASP A 155 9.72 9.64 -3.83
C ASP A 155 8.77 10.13 -4.94
N TRP A 156 8.59 11.46 -5.04
CA TRP A 156 7.79 12.09 -6.08
C TRP A 156 8.20 11.61 -7.49
N THR A 157 9.48 11.31 -7.71
CA THR A 157 10.02 10.78 -8.96
C THR A 157 9.38 9.44 -9.34
N PHE A 158 9.18 8.54 -8.37
CA PHE A 158 8.52 7.25 -8.60
C PHE A 158 7.04 7.43 -8.91
N VAL A 159 6.35 8.30 -8.17
CA VAL A 159 4.94 8.61 -8.43
C VAL A 159 4.78 9.19 -9.83
N TYR A 160 5.63 10.14 -10.22
CA TYR A 160 5.59 10.75 -11.54
C TYR A 160 5.86 9.73 -12.65
N PHE A 161 6.90 8.90 -12.50
CA PHE A 161 7.22 7.83 -13.44
C PHE A 161 6.07 6.85 -13.64
N THR A 162 5.45 6.38 -12.54
CA THR A 162 4.31 5.45 -12.63
C THR A 162 3.10 6.09 -13.31
N VAL A 163 2.81 7.37 -13.04
CA VAL A 163 1.75 8.11 -13.74
C VAL A 163 2.05 8.19 -15.25
N LEU A 164 3.27 8.55 -15.64
CA LEU A 164 3.68 8.58 -17.06
C LEU A 164 3.51 7.22 -17.75
N CYS A 165 3.86 6.13 -17.06
CA CYS A 165 3.68 4.77 -17.56
C CYS A 165 2.21 4.28 -17.56
N GLY A 166 1.25 5.15 -17.21
CA GLY A 166 -0.17 4.77 -17.13
C GLY A 166 -0.46 3.80 -15.99
N VAL A 167 0.33 3.82 -14.92
CA VAL A 167 0.13 3.03 -13.71
C VAL A 167 -0.49 3.92 -12.63
N ALA A 168 -1.79 3.75 -12.41
CA ALA A 168 -2.46 4.37 -11.27
C ALA A 168 -2.13 3.62 -9.98
N LEU A 169 -1.32 4.25 -9.12
CA LEU A 169 -1.08 3.77 -7.76
C LEU A 169 -2.42 3.74 -6.97
N PRO A 170 -2.51 2.96 -5.88
CA PRO A 170 -3.62 3.09 -4.94
C PRO A 170 -3.77 4.57 -4.52
N GLY A 171 -4.95 5.00 -4.09
CA GLY A 171 -5.16 6.41 -3.74
C GLY A 171 -5.20 7.40 -4.91
N ALA A 172 -4.68 7.06 -6.11
CA ALA A 172 -4.61 7.95 -7.28
C ALA A 172 -5.93 8.69 -7.59
N GLY A 173 -5.81 9.96 -7.99
CA GLY A 173 -6.93 10.84 -8.31
C GLY A 173 -7.68 10.36 -9.55
N THR A 174 -8.91 10.82 -9.73
CA THR A 174 -9.76 10.40 -10.86
C THR A 174 -9.08 10.63 -12.20
N LYS A 175 -8.38 11.76 -12.37
CA LYS A 175 -7.63 12.08 -13.61
C LYS A 175 -6.55 11.04 -13.92
N THR A 176 -5.74 10.68 -12.92
CA THR A 176 -4.69 9.67 -13.05
C THR A 176 -5.25 8.27 -13.35
N LYS A 177 -6.39 7.93 -12.76
CA LYS A 177 -7.09 6.66 -13.06
C LYS A 177 -7.60 6.62 -14.50
N VAL A 178 -8.21 7.70 -14.97
CA VAL A 178 -8.65 7.83 -16.37
C VAL A 178 -7.46 7.74 -17.32
N TRP A 179 -6.36 8.42 -17.01
CA TRP A 179 -5.11 8.31 -17.78
C TRP A 179 -4.57 6.87 -17.83
N SER A 180 -4.54 6.17 -16.69
CA SER A 180 -4.12 4.76 -16.62
C SER A 180 -4.97 3.86 -17.51
N VAL A 181 -6.28 4.09 -17.55
CA VAL A 181 -7.18 3.36 -18.46
C VAL A 181 -6.89 3.70 -19.92
N ALA A 182 -6.70 4.99 -20.24
CA ALA A 182 -6.38 5.43 -21.59
C ALA A 182 -5.08 4.81 -22.11
N VAL A 183 -4.00 4.81 -21.32
CA VAL A 183 -2.72 4.18 -21.69
C VAL A 183 -2.88 2.68 -21.96
N ARG A 184 -3.68 1.96 -21.16
CA ARG A 184 -3.95 0.53 -21.41
C ARG A 184 -4.69 0.29 -22.71
N ILE A 185 -5.68 1.14 -23.03
CA ILE A 185 -6.40 1.07 -24.30
C ILE A 185 -5.43 1.32 -25.45
N ILE A 186 -4.60 2.37 -25.37
CA ILE A 186 -3.59 2.68 -26.38
C ILE A 186 -2.64 1.50 -26.60
N LEU A 187 -2.12 0.89 -25.53
CA LEU A 187 -1.23 -0.27 -25.62
C LEU A 187 -1.92 -1.50 -26.24
N LEU A 188 -3.18 -1.75 -25.91
CA LEU A 188 -3.96 -2.84 -26.51
C LEU A 188 -4.24 -2.59 -28.00
N THR A 189 -4.63 -1.38 -28.36
CA THR A 189 -4.85 -1.00 -29.76
C THR A 189 -3.54 -1.07 -30.56
N CYS A 190 -2.43 -0.61 -29.99
CA CYS A 190 -1.10 -0.73 -30.59
C CYS A 190 -0.73 -2.20 -30.81
N GLY A 191 -0.97 -3.07 -29.81
CA GLY A 191 -0.75 -4.51 -29.93
C GLY A 191 -1.60 -5.15 -31.03
N PHE A 192 -2.88 -4.78 -31.14
CA PHE A 192 -3.77 -5.29 -32.19
C PHE A 192 -3.34 -4.82 -33.58
N MET A 193 -2.93 -3.56 -33.73
CA MET A 193 -2.37 -3.03 -34.98
C MET A 193 -1.07 -3.73 -35.38
N CYS A 194 -0.23 -4.09 -34.42
CA CYS A 194 0.99 -4.86 -34.71
C CYS A 194 0.63 -6.30 -35.10
N LEU A 195 -0.35 -6.92 -34.43
CA LEU A 195 -0.80 -8.27 -34.74
C LEU A 195 -1.43 -8.36 -36.13
N SER A 196 -2.22 -7.37 -36.53
CA SER A 196 -2.86 -7.35 -37.86
C SER A 196 -1.83 -7.35 -38.99
N ARG A 197 -0.61 -6.83 -38.76
CA ARG A 197 0.48 -6.85 -39.74
C ARG A 197 0.99 -8.25 -40.08
N ILE A 198 0.70 -9.26 -39.26
CA ILE A 198 0.99 -10.66 -39.64
C ILE A 198 0.12 -11.10 -40.83
N PHE A 199 -1.09 -10.54 -40.94
CA PHE A 199 -2.08 -10.97 -41.93
C PHE A 199 -2.14 -10.08 -43.16
N THR A 200 -1.76 -8.82 -43.05
CA THR A 200 -1.68 -7.89 -44.18
C THR A 200 -0.24 -7.83 -44.64
N THR A 201 0.14 -8.47 -45.76
CA THR A 201 1.53 -8.53 -46.24
C THR A 201 1.95 -7.37 -47.17
N GLU A 202 1.04 -6.42 -47.41
CA GLU A 202 1.25 -5.34 -48.37
C GLU A 202 1.19 -3.98 -47.68
N GLY A 203 2.19 -3.13 -47.93
CA GLY A 203 2.19 -1.74 -47.49
C GLY A 203 3.58 -1.14 -47.29
N PRO A 204 3.72 0.20 -47.35
CA PRO A 204 5.00 0.90 -47.29
C PRO A 204 5.66 0.88 -45.90
N ALA A 205 4.97 0.38 -44.88
CA ALA A 205 5.49 0.16 -43.54
C ALA A 205 5.86 -1.32 -43.29
N PHE A 206 6.04 -2.12 -44.36
CA PHE A 206 6.50 -3.50 -44.24
C PHE A 206 7.96 -3.54 -43.85
N TRP A 207 8.20 -4.13 -42.69
CA TRP A 207 9.53 -4.51 -42.26
C TRP A 207 9.76 -5.95 -42.64
N ASP A 208 11.00 -6.42 -42.50
CA ASP A 208 11.27 -7.85 -42.57
C ASP A 208 10.37 -8.61 -41.57
N THR A 209 9.96 -9.82 -41.95
CA THR A 209 9.09 -10.68 -41.13
C THR A 209 9.65 -10.89 -39.72
N GLY A 210 10.97 -10.89 -39.56
CA GLY A 210 11.64 -11.01 -38.27
C GLY A 210 11.27 -9.86 -37.33
N THR A 211 11.32 -8.61 -37.81
CA THR A 211 10.94 -7.46 -37.00
C THR A 211 9.45 -7.46 -36.65
N ILE A 212 8.55 -7.82 -37.58
CA ILE A 212 7.11 -7.93 -37.30
C ILE A 212 6.86 -8.94 -36.17
N VAL A 213 7.47 -10.12 -36.27
CA VAL A 213 7.37 -11.16 -35.22
C VAL A 213 7.92 -10.64 -33.89
N GLN A 214 9.08 -9.97 -33.89
CA GLN A 214 9.66 -9.39 -32.67
C GLN A 214 8.71 -8.39 -32.00
N ILE A 215 8.10 -7.48 -32.77
CA ILE A 215 7.18 -6.46 -32.24
C ILE A 215 5.91 -7.14 -31.69
N VAL A 216 5.35 -8.11 -32.40
CA VAL A 216 4.15 -8.83 -31.96
C VAL A 216 4.44 -9.62 -30.68
N VAL A 217 5.62 -10.23 -30.53
CA VAL A 217 6.01 -10.95 -29.31
C VAL A 217 6.31 -10.00 -28.15
N ALA A 218 6.87 -8.82 -28.41
CA ALA A 218 7.20 -7.85 -27.37
C ALA A 218 5.95 -7.30 -26.64
N HIS A 219 4.82 -7.14 -27.34
CA HIS A 219 3.60 -6.56 -26.76
C HIS A 219 3.00 -7.40 -25.61
N PRO A 220 2.76 -8.72 -25.76
CA PRO A 220 2.33 -9.59 -24.67
C PRO A 220 3.29 -9.56 -23.48
N ILE A 221 4.60 -9.51 -23.71
CA ILE A 221 5.61 -9.45 -22.64
C ILE A 221 5.47 -8.15 -21.85
N ILE A 222 5.36 -7.00 -22.54
CA ILE A 222 5.16 -5.70 -21.89
C ILE A 222 3.84 -5.68 -21.11
N PHE A 223 2.77 -6.23 -21.68
CA PHE A 223 1.47 -6.30 -21.02
C PHE A 223 1.51 -7.18 -19.77
N LEU A 224 2.13 -8.36 -19.85
CA LEU A 224 2.31 -9.27 -18.73
C LEU A 224 3.14 -8.61 -17.62
N PHE A 225 4.24 -7.96 -17.98
CA PHE A 225 5.09 -7.22 -17.04
C PHE A 225 4.28 -6.14 -16.30
N LEU A 226 3.57 -5.27 -17.03
CA LEU A 226 2.72 -4.23 -16.45
C LEU A 226 1.66 -4.84 -15.52
N HIS A 227 1.01 -5.93 -15.94
CA HIS A 227 0.01 -6.61 -15.13
C HIS A 227 0.60 -7.15 -13.83
N VAL A 228 1.72 -7.87 -13.89
CA VAL A 228 2.40 -8.42 -12.70
C VAL A 228 2.86 -7.30 -11.77
N THR A 229 3.49 -6.24 -12.28
CA THR A 229 3.90 -5.09 -11.46
C THR A 229 2.71 -4.44 -10.76
N LEU A 230 1.60 -4.23 -11.47
CA LEU A 230 0.38 -3.67 -10.89
C LEU A 230 -0.23 -4.57 -9.81
N THR A 231 -0.21 -5.89 -10.02
CA THR A 231 -0.70 -6.87 -9.04
C THR A 231 0.17 -6.88 -7.79
N ILE A 232 1.50 -6.84 -7.94
CA ILE A 232 2.43 -6.74 -6.80
C ILE A 232 2.22 -5.43 -6.04
N LEU A 233 2.13 -4.29 -6.73
CA LEU A 233 1.92 -2.98 -6.08
C LEU A 233 0.57 -2.87 -5.36
N LYS A 234 -0.42 -3.69 -5.73
CA LYS A 234 -1.72 -3.78 -5.06
C LYS A 234 -1.79 -4.89 -4.01
N SER A 235 -0.73 -5.67 -3.83
CA SER A 235 -0.75 -6.80 -2.91
C SER A 235 -0.85 -6.33 -1.46
N PRO A 236 -1.56 -7.08 -0.60
CA PRO A 236 -1.61 -6.80 0.84
C PRO A 236 -0.22 -6.79 1.48
N LEU A 237 0.72 -7.57 0.93
CA LEU A 237 2.09 -7.63 1.41
C LEU A 237 2.86 -6.33 1.18
N ILE A 238 2.69 -5.67 0.02
CA ILE A 238 3.27 -4.36 -0.20
C ILE A 238 2.60 -3.32 0.70
N ALA A 239 1.28 -3.39 0.88
CA ALA A 239 0.59 -2.50 1.82
C ALA A 239 1.11 -2.65 3.26
N ASP A 240 1.23 -3.88 3.75
CA ASP A 240 1.72 -4.19 5.10
C ASP A 240 3.20 -3.82 5.28
N LEU A 241 4.05 -4.10 4.27
CA LEU A 241 5.44 -3.67 4.28
C LEU A 241 5.58 -2.16 4.39
N LEU A 242 4.73 -1.42 3.68
CA LEU A 242 4.72 0.04 3.77
C LEU A 242 4.27 0.43 5.18
N ASP A 243 3.08 0.00 5.60
CA ASP A 243 2.49 0.38 6.90
C ASP A 243 3.39 0.05 8.10
N ASN A 244 4.14 -1.07 8.07
CA ASN A 244 4.99 -1.48 9.18
C ASN A 244 6.44 -1.01 9.10
N ARG A 245 7.04 -0.84 7.91
CA ARG A 245 8.47 -0.47 7.77
C ARG A 245 8.72 1.02 7.61
N ILE A 246 7.71 1.82 7.24
CA ILE A 246 7.87 3.28 7.11
C ILE A 246 8.23 3.94 8.46
N ASP A 247 7.77 3.36 9.56
CA ASP A 247 8.01 3.90 10.89
C ASP A 247 9.47 3.71 11.38
N ALA A 248 10.27 2.87 10.71
CA ALA A 248 11.70 2.70 10.99
C ALA A 248 12.54 3.72 10.17
N PRO A 249 13.07 4.80 10.78
CA PRO A 249 13.63 5.94 10.05
C PRO A 249 14.88 5.59 9.22
N VAL A 250 15.67 4.62 9.67
CA VAL A 250 16.89 4.16 8.96
C VAL A 250 16.53 3.29 7.76
N GLU A 251 15.64 2.32 7.96
CA GLU A 251 15.22 1.41 6.89
C GLU A 251 14.43 2.14 5.81
N ALA A 252 13.58 3.10 6.18
CA ALA A 252 12.85 3.95 5.26
C ALA A 252 13.80 4.75 4.34
N LYS A 253 14.93 5.24 4.84
CA LYS A 253 15.94 5.93 4.01
C LYS A 253 16.58 4.98 2.98
N ILE A 254 16.95 3.76 3.40
CA ILE A 254 17.54 2.76 2.52
C ILE A 254 16.54 2.33 1.44
N LEU A 255 15.28 2.11 1.83
CA LEU A 255 14.22 1.73 0.91
C LEU A 255 13.95 2.84 -0.11
N ARG A 256 13.85 4.11 0.32
CA ARG A 256 13.70 5.25 -0.59
C ARG A 256 14.85 5.35 -1.59
N LEU A 257 16.09 5.15 -1.13
CA LEU A 257 17.26 5.15 -2.02
C LEU A 257 17.17 4.04 -3.08
N LYS A 258 16.85 2.81 -2.66
CA LYS A 258 16.68 1.67 -3.57
C LYS A 258 15.54 1.91 -4.57
N THR A 259 14.39 2.41 -4.11
CA THR A 259 13.26 2.75 -4.99
C THR A 259 13.67 3.84 -5.98
N ARG A 260 14.42 4.86 -5.56
CA ARG A 260 14.90 5.93 -6.45
C ARG A 260 15.86 5.39 -7.52
N ILE A 261 16.85 4.57 -7.13
CA ILE A 261 17.77 3.93 -8.07
C ILE A 261 16.99 3.06 -9.06
N GLY A 262 16.10 2.20 -8.57
CA GLY A 262 15.27 1.33 -9.40
C GLY A 262 14.38 2.12 -10.36
N THR A 263 13.78 3.23 -9.90
CA THR A 263 12.97 4.13 -10.73
C THR A 263 13.81 4.76 -11.83
N CYS A 264 15.00 5.29 -11.49
CA CYS A 264 15.91 5.87 -12.48
C CYS A 264 16.33 4.85 -13.53
N MET A 265 16.68 3.62 -13.11
CA MET A 265 17.02 2.53 -14.02
C MET A 265 15.85 2.16 -14.94
N ALA A 266 14.64 2.04 -14.39
CA ALA A 266 13.44 1.74 -15.17
C ALA A 266 13.10 2.86 -16.17
N ALA A 267 13.24 4.13 -15.76
CA ALA A 267 13.04 5.28 -16.62
C ALA A 267 14.07 5.32 -17.75
N LEU A 268 15.36 5.14 -17.45
CA LEU A 268 16.42 5.06 -18.45
C LEU A 268 16.18 3.91 -19.42
N LEU A 269 15.83 2.73 -18.92
CA LEU A 269 15.52 1.57 -19.77
C LEU A 269 14.31 1.86 -20.68
N THR A 270 13.26 2.49 -20.15
CA THR A 270 12.07 2.86 -20.92
C THR A 270 12.40 3.85 -22.03
N VAL A 271 13.19 4.88 -21.73
CA VAL A 271 13.65 5.87 -22.72
C VAL A 271 14.53 5.20 -23.78
N SER A 272 15.48 4.35 -23.37
CA SER A 272 16.37 3.64 -24.29
C SER A 272 15.62 2.68 -25.21
N LEU A 273 14.66 1.89 -24.69
CA LEU A 273 13.84 1.01 -25.50
C LEU A 273 12.91 1.77 -26.43
N SER A 274 12.35 2.90 -25.96
CA SER A 274 11.52 3.77 -26.80
C SER A 274 12.36 4.37 -27.94
N PHE A 275 13.54 4.91 -27.62
CA PHE A 275 14.47 5.45 -28.61
C PHE A 275 14.92 4.38 -29.60
N TRP A 276 15.25 3.18 -29.12
CA TRP A 276 15.60 2.04 -29.97
C TRP A 276 14.46 1.69 -30.94
N GLY A 277 13.23 1.62 -30.43
CA GLY A 277 12.05 1.46 -31.27
C GLY A 277 11.98 2.54 -32.34
N TRP A 278 11.97 3.81 -31.94
CA TRP A 278 11.93 4.94 -32.87
C TRP A 278 13.06 4.92 -33.91
N ALA A 279 14.30 4.61 -33.51
CA ALA A 279 15.45 4.53 -34.40
C ALA A 279 15.30 3.40 -35.43
N ALA A 280 14.66 2.30 -35.05
CA ALA A 280 14.33 1.23 -35.97
C ALA A 280 13.19 1.63 -36.93
N TYR A 281 12.19 2.41 -36.47
CA TYR A 281 11.08 2.90 -37.30
C TYR A 281 11.43 4.07 -38.22
N LEU A 282 12.38 4.91 -37.83
CA LEU A 282 12.70 6.14 -38.55
C LEU A 282 13.06 5.90 -40.02
N PRO A 283 13.95 4.94 -40.36
CA PRO A 283 14.33 4.71 -41.75
C PRO A 283 13.14 4.35 -42.64
N ALA A 284 12.20 3.53 -42.16
CA ALA A 284 11.00 3.16 -42.91
C ALA A 284 10.05 4.35 -43.14
N PHE A 285 9.99 5.30 -42.20
CA PHE A 285 9.20 6.53 -42.37
C PHE A 285 9.85 7.53 -43.35
N PHE A 286 11.18 7.51 -43.45
CA PHE A 286 11.94 8.36 -44.37
C PHE A 286 12.28 7.69 -45.70
N ASP A 287 11.81 6.47 -45.93
CA ASP A 287 11.94 5.80 -47.22
C ASP A 287 11.26 6.66 -48.31
N MET A 288 11.95 6.86 -49.44
CA MET A 288 11.51 7.68 -50.57
C MET A 288 10.11 7.29 -51.05
N TYR A 289 9.72 6.02 -50.88
CA TYR A 289 8.38 5.52 -51.20
C TYR A 289 7.25 6.27 -50.45
N TYR A 290 7.50 6.74 -49.22
CA TYR A 290 6.53 7.53 -48.44
C TYR A 290 6.45 8.99 -48.92
N LEU A 291 7.58 9.57 -49.31
CA LEU A 291 7.69 10.97 -49.77
C LEU A 291 7.11 11.14 -51.18
N GLU A 292 7.18 10.09 -52.00
CA GLU A 292 6.63 10.05 -53.36
C GLU A 292 5.14 9.65 -53.43
N SER A 293 4.50 9.29 -52.31
CA SER A 293 3.05 9.01 -52.30
C SER A 293 2.25 10.21 -52.83
N THR A 294 1.26 9.93 -53.69
CA THR A 294 0.50 10.90 -54.48
C THR A 294 -0.12 11.99 -53.60
N SER A 295 -0.30 13.21 -54.15
CA SER A 295 -0.70 14.42 -53.39
C SER A 295 -1.98 14.27 -52.55
N GLN A 296 -2.83 13.30 -52.91
CA GLN A 296 -4.08 13.00 -52.23
C GLN A 296 -3.91 12.31 -50.87
N GLN A 297 -2.79 11.62 -50.62
CA GLN A 297 -2.53 10.93 -49.35
C GLN A 297 -1.68 11.75 -48.35
N ARG A 298 -0.92 12.73 -48.84
CA ARG A 298 -0.07 13.63 -48.04
C ARG A 298 -0.75 14.29 -46.82
N PRO A 299 -1.99 14.82 -46.90
CA PRO A 299 -2.61 15.46 -45.74
C PRO A 299 -2.92 14.47 -44.61
N ALA A 300 -3.31 13.23 -44.92
CA ALA A 300 -3.55 12.20 -43.91
C ALA A 300 -2.25 11.79 -43.20
N THR A 301 -1.15 11.67 -43.96
CA THR A 301 0.18 11.35 -43.44
C THR A 301 0.72 12.47 -42.54
N LEU A 302 0.55 13.75 -42.94
CA LEU A 302 0.93 14.91 -42.14
C LEU A 302 0.09 15.05 -40.87
N LEU A 303 -1.21 14.71 -40.93
CA LEU A 303 -2.10 14.76 -39.77
C LEU A 303 -1.75 13.69 -38.73
N LEU A 304 -1.43 12.48 -39.17
CA LEU A 304 -0.92 11.41 -38.28
C LEU A 304 0.43 11.78 -37.64
N PHE A 305 1.33 12.42 -38.41
CA PHE A 305 2.61 12.91 -37.89
C PHE A 305 2.42 14.07 -36.89
N GLY A 306 1.49 14.99 -37.18
CA GLY A 306 1.09 16.08 -36.28
C GLY A 306 0.49 15.58 -34.96
N LEU A 307 -0.37 14.57 -35.01
CA LEU A 307 -0.96 13.96 -33.80
C LEU A 307 0.08 13.21 -32.96
N ALA A 308 1.03 12.52 -33.59
CA ALA A 308 2.13 11.82 -32.91
C ALA A 308 3.13 12.78 -32.25
N THR A 309 3.30 13.99 -32.79
CA THR A 309 4.16 15.02 -32.19
C THR A 309 3.44 15.85 -31.13
N ALA A 310 2.14 16.11 -31.29
CA ALA A 310 1.32 16.84 -30.33
C ALA A 310 1.14 16.10 -28.99
N SER A 311 1.20 14.76 -28.98
CA SER A 311 1.14 13.96 -27.74
C SER A 311 2.37 14.08 -26.84
N ARG A 312 3.41 14.83 -27.25
CA ARG A 312 4.58 15.18 -26.41
C ARG A 312 4.37 16.46 -25.59
N GLY A 313 3.26 17.18 -25.77
CA GLY A 313 2.98 18.46 -25.12
C GLY A 313 2.09 18.41 -23.87
N PHE A 314 1.74 17.22 -23.36
CA PHE A 314 0.88 17.03 -22.17
C PHE A 314 1.58 16.27 -21.06
#